data_AF-A0A847Q1B8-F1
#
_entry.id   AF-A0A847Q1B8-F1
#
_cell.length_a   1.000
_cell.length_b   1.000
_cell.length_c   1.000
_cell.angle_alpha   90.00
_cell.angle_beta   90.00
_cell.angle_gamma   90.00
#
_symmetry.space_group_name_H-M   'P 1'
#
loop_
_entity.id
_entity.type
_entity.pdbx_description
1 polymer ?
#
loop_
_entity_poly.entity_id
_entity_poly.type
_entity_poly.pdbx_seq_one_letter_code
_entity_poly.pdbx_strand_id
1 'polypeptide(L)'
;MHLVNLPFHEAGHVFFGVFGSRFVTSMGGSLMQLLVPLACSFVLLVKTRDPFGSSAALWWLGNNFIDMAPYIDDARSMSLPLLGGNTGASAPYGFHDWNFILTETHLLEHDHLLAGISQAAGSLLMILAAIWGAAVLERAARAAGSASR
;
A
#
# COMPACT_ATOMS: atom_id res chain seq x y z
N MET A 1 -4.94 5.88 -7.42
CA MET A 1 -3.61 6.40 -7.02
C MET A 1 -2.46 5.50 -7.50
N HIS A 2 -2.71 4.46 -8.30
CA HIS A 2 -1.68 3.54 -8.81
C HIS A 2 -0.39 4.22 -9.30
N LEU A 3 -0.51 5.25 -10.16
CA LEU A 3 0.64 5.99 -10.70
C LEU A 3 1.49 6.72 -9.63
N VAL A 4 0.92 7.06 -8.47
CA VAL A 4 1.65 7.68 -7.35
C VAL A 4 2.38 6.62 -6.53
N ASN A 5 1.82 5.43 -6.40
CA ASN A 5 2.39 4.35 -5.61
C ASN A 5 3.51 3.61 -6.36
N LEU A 6 3.38 3.51 -7.68
CA LEU A 6 4.27 2.77 -8.55
C LEU A 6 5.76 3.18 -8.41
N PRO A 7 6.15 4.47 -8.36
CA PRO A 7 7.54 4.83 -8.12
C PRO A 7 8.11 4.29 -6.80
N PHE A 8 7.28 4.21 -5.74
CA PHE A 8 7.71 3.64 -4.46
C PHE A 8 7.82 2.11 -4.53
N HIS A 9 6.95 1.46 -5.29
CA HIS A 9 7.06 0.03 -5.59
C HIS A 9 8.38 -0.29 -6.32
N GLU A 10 8.67 0.40 -7.43
CA GLU A 10 9.91 0.19 -8.16
C GLU A 10 11.17 0.52 -7.33
N ALA A 11 11.12 1.59 -6.54
CA ALA A 11 12.19 1.93 -5.61
C ALA A 11 12.39 0.83 -4.54
N GLY A 12 11.32 0.16 -4.14
CA GLY A 12 11.35 -0.99 -3.25
C GLY A 12 12.18 -2.15 -3.83
N HIS A 13 11.96 -2.53 -5.09
CA HIS A 13 12.78 -3.55 -5.74
C HIS A 13 14.27 -3.19 -5.73
N VAL A 14 14.61 -1.93 -6.02
CA VAL A 14 16.02 -1.48 -6.01
C VAL A 14 16.60 -1.55 -4.60
N PHE A 15 15.88 -1.03 -3.61
CA PHE A 15 16.35 -0.97 -2.22
C PHE A 15 16.53 -2.37 -1.61
N PHE A 16 15.52 -3.23 -1.76
CA PHE A 16 15.54 -4.59 -1.22
C PHE A 16 16.36 -5.55 -2.09
N GLY A 17 16.63 -5.20 -3.34
CA GLY A 17 17.51 -5.95 -4.24
C GLY A 17 18.96 -6.05 -3.77
N VAL A 18 19.42 -5.08 -2.96
CA VAL A 18 20.77 -5.09 -2.36
C VAL A 18 20.99 -6.31 -1.46
N PHE A 19 19.93 -6.92 -0.91
CA PHE A 19 20.03 -8.14 -0.10
C PHE A 19 20.26 -9.42 -0.93
N GLY A 20 20.24 -9.34 -2.26
CA GLY A 20 20.58 -10.44 -3.18
C GLY A 20 19.56 -11.59 -3.27
N SER A 21 18.53 -11.61 -2.44
CA SER A 21 17.44 -12.60 -2.49
C SER A 21 16.34 -12.12 -3.40
N ARG A 22 16.01 -12.92 -4.42
CA ARG A 22 14.91 -12.62 -5.35
C ARG A 22 13.56 -12.50 -4.64
N PHE A 23 13.33 -13.32 -3.62
CA PHE A 23 12.13 -13.26 -2.78
C PHE A 23 12.03 -11.93 -2.05
N VAL A 24 13.13 -11.48 -1.45
CA VAL A 24 13.19 -10.19 -0.76
C VAL A 24 13.01 -9.03 -1.74
N THR A 25 13.61 -9.11 -2.93
CA THR A 25 13.43 -8.10 -3.99
C THR A 25 11.97 -7.98 -4.41
N SER A 26 11.30 -9.10 -4.70
CA SER A 26 9.92 -9.10 -5.18
C SER A 26 8.94 -8.59 -4.12
N MET A 27 9.08 -9.03 -2.85
CA MET A 27 8.33 -8.44 -1.74
C MET A 27 8.65 -6.96 -1.54
N GLY A 28 9.88 -6.56 -1.86
CA GLY A 28 10.40 -5.22 -1.65
C GLY A 28 9.55 -4.12 -2.27
N GLY A 29 8.94 -4.37 -3.42
CA GLY A 29 8.08 -3.38 -4.07
C GLY A 29 6.87 -3.02 -3.22
N SER A 30 6.03 -4.01 -2.93
CA SER A 30 4.85 -3.85 -2.06
C SER A 30 5.22 -3.39 -0.64
N LEU A 31 6.35 -3.87 -0.09
CA LEU A 31 6.82 -3.42 1.22
C LEU A 31 7.15 -1.92 1.25
N MET A 32 7.91 -1.42 0.27
CA MET A 32 8.25 0.01 0.22
C MET A 32 7.00 0.87 -0.02
N GLN A 33 6.10 0.41 -0.88
CA GLN A 33 4.80 1.04 -1.12
C GLN A 33 3.98 1.22 0.18
N LEU A 34 4.09 0.29 1.15
CA LEU A 34 3.45 0.41 2.47
C LEU A 34 4.28 1.22 3.48
N LEU A 35 5.62 1.07 3.48
CA LEU A 35 6.50 1.72 4.45
C LEU A 35 6.51 3.25 4.32
N VAL A 36 6.41 3.77 3.10
CA VAL A 36 6.45 5.22 2.85
C VAL A 36 5.27 5.96 3.52
N PRO A 37 3.99 5.65 3.23
CA PRO A 37 2.87 6.30 3.91
C PRO A 37 2.89 6.08 5.42
N LEU A 38 3.35 4.92 5.89
CA LEU A 38 3.49 4.64 7.32
C LEU A 38 4.53 5.55 7.98
N ALA A 39 5.69 5.75 7.34
CA ALA A 39 6.72 6.66 7.81
C ALA A 39 6.23 8.12 7.80
N CYS A 40 5.51 8.54 6.75
CA CYS A 40 4.87 9.85 6.70
C CYS A 40 3.89 10.05 7.86
N SER A 41 3.01 9.06 8.10
CA SER A 41 2.04 9.08 9.21
C SER A 41 2.74 9.25 10.56
N PHE A 42 3.80 8.48 10.80
CA PHE A 42 4.59 8.56 12.03
C PHE A 42 5.27 9.92 12.21
N VAL A 43 5.94 10.44 11.18
CA VAL A 43 6.64 11.73 11.25
C VAL A 43 5.65 12.87 11.48
N LEU A 44 4.54 12.89 10.75
CA LEU A 44 3.50 13.93 10.90
C LEU A 44 2.91 13.91 12.31
N LEU A 45 2.62 12.74 12.86
CA LEU A 45 2.06 12.62 14.19
C LEU A 45 3.05 13.00 15.29
N VAL A 46 4.26 12.45 15.26
CA VAL A 46 5.20 12.52 16.39
C VAL A 46 6.06 13.77 16.35
N LYS A 47 6.63 14.08 15.17
CA LYS A 47 7.57 15.20 15.02
C LYS A 47 6.85 16.51 14.71
N THR A 48 5.95 16.50 13.73
CA THR A 48 5.25 17.71 13.28
C THR A 48 4.05 18.05 14.16
N ARG A 49 3.53 17.09 14.94
CA ARG A 49 2.31 17.23 15.75
C ARG A 49 1.09 17.61 14.89
N ASP A 50 1.05 17.07 13.68
CA ASP A 50 -0.05 17.21 12.73
C ASP A 50 -0.87 15.91 12.64
N PRO A 51 -1.87 15.73 13.53
CA PRO A 51 -2.71 14.54 13.51
C PRO A 51 -3.61 14.47 12.27
N PHE A 52 -3.95 15.60 11.66
CA PHE A 52 -4.74 15.60 10.43
C PHE A 52 -3.92 15.06 9.26
N GLY A 53 -2.70 15.59 9.05
CA GLY A 53 -1.77 15.05 8.06
C GLY A 53 -1.44 13.59 8.29
N SER A 54 -1.29 13.16 9.55
CA SER A 54 -1.10 11.75 9.88
C SER A 54 -2.28 10.87 9.46
N SER A 55 -3.52 11.34 9.64
CA SER A 55 -4.72 10.64 9.20
C SER A 55 -4.78 10.52 7.67
N ALA A 56 -4.38 11.55 6.93
CA ALA A 56 -4.30 11.50 5.47
C ALA A 56 -3.25 10.48 5.00
N ALA A 57 -2.10 10.40 5.69
CA ALA A 57 -1.08 9.40 5.40
C ALA A 57 -1.53 7.96 5.72
N LEU A 58 -2.32 7.74 6.77
CA LEU A 58 -2.94 6.43 7.04
C LEU A 58 -4.00 6.06 6.00
N TRP A 59 -4.77 7.04 5.52
CA TRP A 59 -5.69 6.82 4.41
C TRP A 59 -4.92 6.39 3.15
N TRP A 60 -3.79 7.04 2.86
CA TRP A 60 -2.89 6.64 1.77
C TRP A 60 -2.35 5.22 1.97
N LEU A 61 -1.93 4.85 3.18
CA LEU A 61 -1.54 3.46 3.51
C LEU A 61 -2.67 2.47 3.19
N GLY A 62 -3.90 2.74 3.60
CA GLY A 62 -5.05 1.89 3.28
C GLY A 62 -5.32 1.79 1.77
N ASN A 63 -5.17 2.90 1.04
CA ASN A 63 -5.27 2.88 -0.41
C ASN A 63 -4.22 1.97 -1.06
N ASN A 64 -3.00 1.85 -0.49
CA ASN A 64 -1.98 0.93 -1.02
C ASN A 64 -2.41 -0.54 -0.92
N PHE A 65 -3.07 -0.94 0.18
CA PHE A 65 -3.64 -2.30 0.27
C PHE A 65 -4.71 -2.57 -0.80
N ILE A 66 -5.55 -1.58 -1.10
CA ILE A 66 -6.54 -1.69 -2.18
C ILE A 66 -5.85 -1.76 -3.55
N ASP A 67 -4.83 -0.92 -3.77
CA ASP A 67 -4.10 -0.81 -5.03
C ASP A 67 -3.36 -2.11 -5.39
N MET A 68 -2.87 -2.85 -4.38
CA MET A 68 -2.22 -4.14 -4.58
C MET A 68 -3.21 -5.30 -4.78
N ALA A 69 -4.44 -5.19 -4.28
CA ALA A 69 -5.40 -6.29 -4.27
C ALA A 69 -5.67 -6.91 -5.67
N PRO A 70 -5.85 -6.14 -6.75
CA PRO A 70 -6.01 -6.71 -8.10
C PRO A 70 -4.80 -7.52 -8.57
N TYR A 71 -3.58 -7.14 -8.18
CA TYR A 71 -2.36 -7.87 -8.53
C TYR A 71 -2.20 -9.15 -7.70
N ILE A 72 -2.66 -9.13 -6.44
CA ILE A 72 -2.76 -10.36 -5.64
C ILE A 72 -3.77 -11.30 -6.32
N ASP A 73 -4.94 -10.79 -6.70
CA ASP A 73 -6.03 -11.54 -7.32
C ASP A 73 -5.64 -12.15 -8.68
N ASP A 74 -4.84 -11.42 -9.46
CA ASP A 74 -4.32 -11.84 -10.76
C ASP A 74 -3.11 -12.78 -10.67
N ALA A 75 -2.65 -13.16 -9.48
CA ALA A 75 -1.41 -13.93 -9.31
C ALA A 75 -1.40 -15.25 -10.10
N ARG A 76 -2.54 -15.93 -10.29
CA ARG A 76 -2.62 -17.13 -11.16
C ARG A 76 -2.88 -16.82 -12.63
N SER A 77 -3.76 -15.85 -12.93
CA SER A 77 -4.13 -15.50 -14.31
C SER A 77 -3.05 -14.73 -15.05
N MET A 78 -2.26 -13.94 -14.33
CA MET A 78 -1.15 -13.12 -14.80
C MET A 78 -1.51 -12.32 -16.07
N SER A 79 -2.74 -11.81 -16.10
CA SER A 79 -3.39 -11.21 -17.24
C SER A 79 -3.35 -9.68 -17.20
N LEU A 80 -3.12 -9.09 -16.02
CA LEU A 80 -3.04 -7.66 -15.87
C LEU A 80 -1.78 -7.10 -16.56
N PRO A 81 -1.91 -5.97 -17.27
CA PRO A 81 -0.76 -5.22 -17.75
C PRO A 81 0.11 -4.75 -16.57
N LEU A 82 1.40 -5.05 -16.66
CA LEU A 82 2.43 -4.65 -15.71
C LEU A 82 3.20 -3.44 -16.24
N LEU A 83 4.10 -2.90 -15.41
CA LEU A 83 4.99 -1.84 -15.83
C LEU A 83 5.84 -2.30 -17.03
N GLY A 84 5.89 -1.45 -18.07
CA GLY A 84 6.56 -1.77 -19.33
C GLY A 84 5.66 -2.42 -20.39
N GLY A 85 4.38 -2.64 -20.11
CA GLY A 85 3.36 -3.03 -21.11
C GLY A 85 3.24 -4.54 -21.37
N ASN A 86 4.03 -5.37 -20.68
CA ASN A 86 3.89 -6.82 -20.68
C ASN A 86 2.83 -7.27 -19.67
N THR A 87 2.36 -8.52 -19.78
CA THR A 87 1.63 -9.19 -18.70
C THR A 87 2.55 -10.19 -17.99
N GLY A 88 2.16 -10.69 -16.82
CA GLY A 88 2.92 -11.76 -16.17
C GLY A 88 3.00 -13.03 -17.02
N ALA A 89 1.94 -13.33 -17.78
CA ALA A 89 1.90 -14.50 -18.68
C ALA A 89 2.81 -14.36 -19.91
N SER A 90 3.11 -13.13 -20.34
CA SER A 90 4.00 -12.88 -21.48
C SER A 90 5.46 -12.63 -21.08
N ALA A 91 5.78 -12.68 -19.79
CA ALA A 91 7.09 -12.36 -19.23
C ALA A 91 7.74 -13.56 -18.53
N PRO A 92 9.07 -13.54 -18.29
CA PRO A 92 9.74 -14.61 -17.55
C PRO A 92 9.18 -14.80 -16.13
N TYR A 93 9.26 -16.02 -15.61
CA TYR A 93 8.81 -16.34 -14.25
C TYR A 93 9.39 -15.35 -13.24
N GLY A 94 8.54 -14.78 -12.39
CA GLY A 94 8.82 -13.77 -11.38
C GLY A 94 9.10 -12.36 -11.89
N PHE A 95 8.58 -12.04 -13.07
CA PHE A 95 8.28 -10.66 -13.47
C PHE A 95 6.99 -10.14 -12.80
N HIS A 96 6.02 -11.02 -12.54
CA HIS A 96 4.83 -10.70 -11.76
C HIS A 96 5.08 -11.01 -10.28
N ASP A 97 5.19 -9.98 -9.44
CA ASP A 97 5.60 -10.15 -8.04
C ASP A 97 4.71 -11.09 -7.24
N TRP A 98 3.39 -10.87 -7.25
CA TRP A 98 2.48 -11.69 -6.45
C TRP A 98 2.38 -13.14 -6.93
N ASN A 99 2.51 -13.41 -8.24
CA ASN A 99 2.67 -14.77 -8.74
C ASN A 99 3.91 -15.42 -8.12
N PHE A 100 5.05 -14.74 -8.15
CA PHE A 100 6.31 -15.26 -7.61
C PHE A 100 6.21 -15.50 -6.11
N ILE A 101 5.83 -14.47 -5.34
CA ILE A 101 5.72 -14.52 -3.87
C ILE A 101 4.81 -15.67 -3.47
N LEU A 102 3.59 -15.76 -4.01
CA LEU A 102 2.64 -16.78 -3.61
C LEU A 102 3.04 -18.19 -4.09
N THR A 103 3.76 -18.31 -5.20
CA THR A 103 4.34 -19.59 -5.64
C THR A 103 5.41 -20.07 -4.66
N GLU A 104 6.38 -19.21 -4.34
CA GLU A 104 7.49 -19.54 -3.44
C GLU A 104 7.03 -19.78 -2.00
N THR A 105 5.92 -19.19 -1.56
CA THR A 105 5.33 -19.47 -0.25
C THR A 105 4.27 -20.58 -0.24
N HIS A 106 4.01 -21.25 -1.37
CA HIS A 106 2.96 -22.26 -1.50
C HIS A 106 1.54 -21.76 -1.16
N LEU A 107 1.26 -20.48 -1.41
CA LEU A 107 -0.03 -19.83 -1.16
C LEU A 107 -0.76 -19.44 -2.44
N LEU A 108 -0.26 -19.82 -3.62
CA LEU A 108 -0.80 -19.40 -4.92
C LEU A 108 -2.29 -19.71 -5.10
N GLU A 109 -2.79 -20.82 -4.55
CA GLU A 109 -4.22 -21.17 -4.61
C GLU A 109 -5.12 -20.26 -3.76
N HIS A 110 -4.54 -19.46 -2.86
CA HIS A 110 -5.24 -18.55 -1.95
C HIS A 110 -5.23 -17.09 -2.45
N ASP A 111 -4.78 -16.83 -3.68
CA ASP A 111 -4.70 -15.51 -4.29
C ASP A 111 -5.98 -14.67 -4.11
N HIS A 112 -7.17 -15.20 -4.44
CA HIS A 112 -8.44 -14.48 -4.29
C HIS A 112 -8.79 -14.16 -2.83
N LEU A 113 -8.47 -15.08 -1.91
CA LEU A 113 -8.69 -14.86 -0.48
C LEU A 113 -7.77 -13.74 0.04
N LEU A 114 -6.48 -13.80 -0.31
CA LEU A 114 -5.49 -12.81 0.09
C LEU A 114 -5.78 -11.44 -0.51
N ALA A 115 -6.25 -11.40 -1.77
CA ALA A 115 -6.73 -10.19 -2.42
C ALA A 115 -7.92 -9.60 -1.67
N GLY A 116 -8.91 -10.43 -1.31
CA GLY A 116 -10.06 -10.03 -0.50
C GLY A 116 -9.67 -9.49 0.88
N ILE A 117 -8.70 -10.12 1.55
CA ILE A 117 -8.15 -9.63 2.83
C ILE A 117 -7.47 -8.28 2.65
N SER A 118 -6.62 -8.11 1.63
CA SER A 118 -5.96 -6.84 1.32
C SER A 118 -6.97 -5.74 1.04
N GLN A 119 -7.97 -6.03 0.21
CA GLN A 119 -9.06 -5.12 -0.12
C GLN A 119 -9.85 -4.71 1.13
N ALA A 120 -10.22 -5.66 1.99
CA ALA A 120 -10.97 -5.38 3.21
C ALA A 120 -10.15 -4.58 4.23
N ALA A 121 -8.89 -4.96 4.45
CA ALA A 121 -7.98 -4.26 5.35
C ALA A 121 -7.73 -2.82 4.88
N GLY A 122 -7.50 -2.62 3.58
CA GLY A 122 -7.33 -1.31 2.98
C GLY A 122 -8.57 -0.43 3.15
N SER A 123 -9.75 -0.95 2.81
CA SER A 123 -11.03 -0.25 2.99
C SER A 123 -11.27 0.14 4.44
N LEU A 124 -11.07 -0.79 5.39
CA LEU A 124 -11.26 -0.53 6.81
C LEU A 124 -10.30 0.56 7.30
N LEU A 125 -9.02 0.47 6.94
CA LEU A 125 -8.02 1.47 7.33
C LEU A 125 -8.36 2.85 6.76
N MET A 126 -8.79 2.94 5.51
CA MET A 126 -9.22 4.20 4.89
C MET A 126 -10.43 4.81 5.61
N ILE A 127 -11.42 4.00 5.97
CA ILE A 127 -12.61 4.46 6.72
C ILE A 127 -12.20 4.98 8.09
N LEU A 128 -11.40 4.22 8.84
CA LEU A 128 -10.95 4.62 10.17
C LEU A 128 -10.09 5.88 10.13
N ALA A 129 -9.21 6.00 9.13
CA ALA A 129 -8.40 7.19 8.91
C ALA A 129 -9.26 8.42 8.58
N ALA A 130 -10.29 8.28 7.75
CA ALA A 130 -11.21 9.36 7.43
C ALA A 130 -12.04 9.80 8.65
N ILE A 131 -12.55 8.85 9.45
CA ILE A 131 -13.25 9.14 10.70
C ILE A 131 -12.34 9.91 11.67
N TRP A 132 -11.09 9.46 11.81
CA TRP A 132 -10.13 10.13 12.69
C TRP A 132 -9.81 11.54 12.21
N GLY A 133 -9.55 11.73 10.91
CA GLY A 133 -9.31 13.05 10.31
C GLY A 133 -10.48 14.00 10.52
N ALA A 134 -11.72 13.53 10.34
CA ALA A 134 -12.92 14.31 10.60
C ALA A 134 -13.04 14.73 12.08
N ALA A 135 -12.77 13.82 13.01
CA ALA A 135 -12.78 14.12 14.45
C ALA A 135 -11.69 15.13 14.85
N VAL A 136 -10.51 15.10 14.22
CA VAL A 136 -9.45 16.10 14.42
C VAL A 136 -9.91 17.48 13.96
N LEU A 137 -10.52 17.58 12.77
CA LEU A 137 -11.03 18.85 12.24
C LEU A 137 -12.17 19.42 13.10
N GLU A 138 -13.08 18.57 13.56
CA GLU A 138 -14.19 18.99 14.43
C GLU A 138 -13.67 19.59 15.74
N ARG A 139 -12.69 18.94 16.37
CA ARG A 139 -12.04 19.44 17.60
C ARG A 139 -11.36 20.79 17.37
N ALA A 140 -10.64 20.95 16.25
CA ALA A 140 -10.00 22.20 15.89
C ALA A 140 -11.02 23.33 15.67
N ALA A 141 -12.12 23.04 14.97
CA ALA A 141 -13.20 24.01 14.73
C ALA A 141 -13.89 24.46 16.03
N ARG A 142 -14.17 23.52 16.95
CA ARG A 142 -14.75 23.84 18.27
C ARG A 142 -13.84 24.74 19.10
N ALA A 143 -12.53 24.46 19.11
CA ALA A 143 -11.56 25.28 19.83
C ALA A 143 -11.44 26.71 19.27
N ALA A 144 -11.48 26.87 17.94
CA ALA A 144 -11.47 28.18 17.30
C ALA A 144 -12.77 28.99 17.61
N GLY A 145 -13.92 28.31 17.63
CA GLY A 145 -15.21 28.93 17.97
C GLY A 145 -15.33 29.36 19.43
N SER A 146 -14.64 28.70 20.37
CA SER A 146 -14.58 29.14 21.77
C SER A 146 -13.63 30.31 22.02
N ALA A 147 -12.59 30.48 21.20
CA ALA A 147 -11.61 31.56 21.36
C ALA A 147 -12.07 32.90 20.77
N SER A 148 -13.17 32.91 20.02
CA SER A 148 -13.75 34.09 19.36
C SER A 148 -14.96 34.68 20.11
N ARG A 149 -15.32 34.12 21.26
CA ARG A 149 -16.36 34.61 22.18
C ARG A 149 -15.71 35.18 23.43
#